data_AF-A0A1I6GW91-F1
#
_entry.id   AF-A0A1I6GW91-F1
#
_cell.length_a   1.000
_cell.length_b   1.000
_cell.length_c   1.000
_cell.angle_alpha   90.00
_cell.angle_beta   90.00
_cell.angle_gamma   90.00
#
_symmetry.space_group_name_H-M   'P 1'
#
loop_
_entity.id
_entity.type
_entity.pdbx_description
1 polymer ?
#
loop_
_entity_poly.entity_id
_entity_poly.type
_entity_poly.pdbx_seq_one_letter_code
_entity_poly.pdbx_strand_id
1 'polypeptide(L)'
;MTRIPGMAFAIALILVGDPRPSQAEELLGLTPMSAEQLEQSSGRQGLPVQWQLNDTEQNAIVSDNVLSGNVATGDNRIMDQAFQNMSGIATVIQNTGNQVVIQDSTQINVHINQ
;
A
#
# COMPACT_ATOMS: atom_id res chain seq x y z
N MET A 1 -21.86 -2.97 35.82
CA MET A 1 -20.97 -1.83 36.15
C MET A 1 -19.77 -2.44 36.86
N THR A 2 -18.51 -2.36 36.47
CA THR A 2 -17.80 -1.57 35.45
C THR A 2 -16.37 -2.14 35.37
N ARG A 3 -15.87 -2.35 34.14
CA ARG A 3 -14.49 -2.18 33.60
C ARG A 3 -13.22 -2.30 34.50
N ILE A 4 -12.31 -3.20 34.07
CA ILE A 4 -10.85 -3.06 33.70
C ILE A 4 -9.97 -2.24 34.67
N PRO A 5 -8.79 -2.72 35.20
CA PRO A 5 -7.58 -3.08 34.41
C PRO A 5 -6.76 -4.27 34.97
N GLY A 6 -6.04 -5.04 34.15
CA GLY A 6 -4.74 -4.68 33.59
C GLY A 6 -3.66 -5.55 34.23
N MET A 7 -3.13 -6.52 33.48
CA MET A 7 -2.11 -7.45 33.96
C MET A 7 -0.77 -7.06 33.34
N ALA A 8 0.14 -6.56 34.17
CA ALA A 8 1.57 -6.58 33.89
C ALA A 8 2.10 -7.94 34.36
N PHE A 9 2.79 -8.64 33.46
CA PHE A 9 3.40 -9.93 33.72
C PHE A 9 4.70 -9.74 34.51
N ALA A 10 4.86 -10.49 35.61
CA ALA A 10 6.15 -10.65 36.28
C ALA A 10 6.31 -12.11 36.70
N ILE A 11 7.34 -12.76 36.17
CA ILE A 11 7.80 -14.09 36.58
C ILE A 11 8.72 -13.91 37.79
N ALA A 12 8.41 -14.58 38.90
CA ALA A 12 9.28 -14.69 40.07
C ALA A 12 9.36 -16.16 40.52
N LEU A 13 10.56 -16.74 40.41
CA LEU A 13 10.93 -18.06 40.93
C LEU A 13 11.43 -17.88 42.38
N ILE A 14 10.70 -18.39 43.38
CA ILE A 14 11.16 -18.51 44.77
C ILE A 14 10.88 -19.91 45.32
N LEU A 15 11.93 -20.49 45.88
CA LEU A 15 12.13 -21.87 46.29
C LEU A 15 11.74 -22.06 47.77
N VAL A 16 10.49 -22.42 48.09
CA VAL A 16 10.10 -22.94 49.42
C VAL A 16 8.99 -23.97 49.25
N GLY A 17 9.19 -25.15 49.84
CA GLY A 17 8.31 -26.31 49.73
C GLY A 17 6.92 -26.05 50.28
N ASP A 18 5.93 -26.23 49.41
CA ASP A 18 4.51 -26.27 49.72
C ASP A 18 3.88 -27.17 48.63
N PRO A 19 3.29 -28.34 48.95
CA PRO A 19 2.82 -29.29 47.95
C PRO A 19 1.43 -28.88 47.46
N ARG A 20 1.32 -27.64 46.96
CA ARG A 20 0.11 -27.16 46.29
C ARG A 20 0.30 -27.39 44.81
N PRO A 21 -0.25 -28.46 44.20
CA PRO A 21 -0.29 -28.55 42.75
C PRO A 21 -1.24 -27.43 42.32
N SER A 22 -0.70 -26.27 41.96
CA SER A 22 -1.58 -25.09 41.83
C SER A 22 -1.10 -24.01 40.89
N GLN A 23 -0.01 -24.22 40.15
CA GLN A 23 0.32 -23.31 39.03
C GLN A 23 0.66 -24.08 37.74
N ALA A 24 1.25 -25.26 37.84
CA ALA A 24 1.48 -26.12 36.68
C ALA A 24 0.17 -26.68 36.10
N GLU A 25 -0.79 -27.07 36.95
CA GLU A 25 -2.12 -27.53 36.51
C GLU A 25 -2.98 -26.39 35.95
N GLU A 26 -2.79 -25.16 36.44
CA GLU A 26 -3.48 -23.97 35.92
C GLU A 26 -2.98 -23.61 34.51
N LEU A 27 -1.67 -23.74 34.26
CA LEU A 27 -1.11 -23.57 32.92
C LEU A 27 -1.50 -24.70 31.96
N LEU A 28 -1.65 -25.93 32.46
CA LEU A 28 -2.16 -27.08 31.69
C LEU A 28 -3.68 -27.04 31.45
N GLY A 29 -4.42 -26.26 32.25
CA GLY A 29 -5.88 -26.09 32.20
C GLY A 29 -6.35 -24.94 31.30
N LEU A 30 -5.42 -24.21 30.67
CA LEU A 30 -5.77 -23.21 29.67
C LEU A 30 -6.37 -23.91 28.45
N THR A 31 -7.55 -23.44 28.03
CA THR A 31 -8.14 -23.90 26.77
C THR A 31 -7.27 -23.40 25.62
N PRO A 32 -6.78 -24.30 24.73
CA PRO A 32 -6.01 -23.86 23.58
C PRO A 32 -6.89 -22.96 22.71
N MET A 33 -6.35 -21.81 22.31
CA MET A 33 -7.03 -20.94 21.35
C MET A 33 -7.26 -21.75 20.06
N SER A 34 -8.43 -21.61 19.45
CA SER A 34 -8.68 -22.17 18.12
C SER A 34 -7.68 -21.62 17.10
N ALA A 35 -7.47 -22.33 15.99
CA ALA A 35 -6.59 -21.87 14.93
C ALA A 35 -7.02 -20.48 14.41
N GLU A 36 -8.33 -20.25 14.32
CA GLU A 36 -8.93 -18.98 13.92
C GLU A 36 -8.66 -17.87 14.94
N GLN A 37 -8.75 -18.18 16.24
CA GLN A 37 -8.43 -17.21 17.30
C GLN A 37 -6.93 -16.91 17.40
N LEU A 38 -6.07 -17.89 17.12
CA LEU A 38 -4.62 -17.73 17.06
C LEU A 38 -4.21 -16.90 15.83
N GLU A 39 -4.82 -17.17 14.68
CA GLU A 39 -4.63 -16.41 13.44
C GLU A 39 -5.07 -14.95 13.64
N GLN A 40 -6.22 -14.75 14.27
CA GLN A 40 -6.69 -13.44 14.68
C GLN A 40 -5.74 -12.79 15.70
N SER A 41 -5.26 -13.50 16.71
CA SER A 41 -4.35 -12.94 17.73
C SER A 41 -2.90 -12.81 17.26
N SER A 42 -2.54 -13.35 16.10
CA SER A 42 -1.24 -13.11 15.48
C SER A 42 -1.11 -11.60 15.25
N GLY A 43 0.07 -11.01 15.52
CA GLY A 43 0.29 -9.55 15.60
C GLY A 43 0.04 -8.73 14.32
N ARG A 44 -0.75 -9.26 13.38
CA ARG A 44 -1.28 -8.66 12.16
C ARG A 44 -2.78 -8.36 12.25
N GLN A 45 -3.43 -8.55 13.40
CA GLN A 45 -4.83 -8.17 13.58
C GLN A 45 -5.02 -6.65 13.43
N GLY A 46 -5.65 -6.25 12.33
CA GLY A 46 -6.42 -5.01 12.32
C GLY A 46 -5.64 -3.68 12.28
N LEU A 47 -4.37 -3.69 11.87
CA LEU A 47 -3.76 -2.48 11.34
C LEU A 47 -3.85 -2.52 9.81
N PRO A 48 -4.93 -2.01 9.18
CA PRO A 48 -5.00 -1.81 7.74
C PRO A 48 -4.13 -0.61 7.35
N VAL A 49 -2.91 -0.53 7.86
CA VAL A 49 -2.01 0.54 7.46
C VAL A 49 -1.19 0.04 6.29
N GLN A 50 -1.88 -0.07 5.16
CA GLN A 50 -1.25 -0.22 3.88
C GLN A 50 -0.70 1.14 3.47
N TRP A 51 0.49 1.45 3.96
CA TRP A 51 1.21 2.66 3.60
C TRP A 51 1.60 2.57 2.12
N GLN A 52 0.86 3.27 1.28
CA GLN A 52 1.20 3.39 -0.12
C GLN A 52 1.55 4.85 -0.42
N LEU A 53 2.84 5.13 -0.42
CA LEU A 53 3.37 6.42 -0.81
C LEU A 53 3.65 6.37 -2.31
N ASN A 54 3.00 7.28 -3.04
CA ASN A 54 3.29 7.51 -4.44
C ASN A 54 3.75 8.94 -4.57
N ASP A 55 4.96 9.13 -5.11
CA ASP A 55 5.50 10.44 -5.39
C ASP A 55 5.76 10.55 -6.89
N THR A 56 5.44 11.70 -7.47
CA THR A 56 5.76 12.06 -8.85
C THR A 56 6.29 13.48 -8.81
N GLU A 57 7.56 13.63 -9.17
CA GLU A 57 8.17 14.93 -9.41
C GLU A 57 8.41 15.08 -10.91
N GLN A 58 7.93 16.19 -11.48
CA GLN A 58 8.06 16.52 -12.89
C GLN A 58 8.58 17.94 -13.03
N ASN A 59 9.85 18.07 -13.39
CA ASN A 59 10.50 19.36 -13.61
C ASN A 59 10.88 19.50 -15.08
N ALA A 60 10.42 20.59 -15.69
CA ALA A 60 10.80 20.96 -17.03
C ALA A 60 11.12 22.45 -17.10
N ILE A 61 12.18 22.78 -17.82
CA ILE A 61 12.51 24.14 -18.23
C ILE A 61 12.54 24.14 -19.75
N VAL A 62 11.80 25.07 -20.35
CA VAL A 62 11.92 25.37 -21.78
C VAL A 62 12.37 26.82 -21.90
N SER A 63 13.61 27.03 -22.31
CA SER A 63 14.20 28.36 -22.49
C SER A 63 14.86 28.48 -23.86
N ASP A 64 15.09 29.72 -24.29
CA ASP A 64 15.84 30.05 -25.52
C ASP A 64 15.29 29.43 -26.80
N ASN A 65 13.99 29.22 -26.81
CA ASN A 65 13.22 28.74 -27.95
C ASN A 65 13.16 29.81 -29.05
N VAL A 66 13.84 29.58 -30.17
CA VAL A 66 13.78 30.45 -31.36
C VAL A 66 13.26 29.64 -32.55
N LEU A 67 12.22 30.15 -33.22
CA LEU A 67 11.82 29.67 -34.55
C LEU A 67 12.26 30.68 -35.61
N SER A 68 12.77 30.20 -36.74
CA SER A 68 13.10 31.04 -37.90
C SER A 68 12.76 30.31 -39.20
N GLY A 69 12.31 31.06 -40.21
CA GLY A 69 11.87 30.53 -41.50
C GLY A 69 10.41 30.06 -41.52
N ASN A 70 10.04 29.29 -42.56
CA ASN A 70 8.70 28.70 -42.66
C ASN A 70 8.60 27.49 -41.72
N VAL A 71 7.72 27.61 -40.72
CA VAL A 71 7.48 26.55 -39.75
C VAL A 71 6.18 25.84 -40.14
N ALA A 72 6.28 24.56 -40.46
CA ALA A 72 5.13 23.69 -40.66
C ALA A 72 5.04 22.71 -39.48
N THR A 73 3.96 22.79 -38.71
CA THR A 73 3.58 21.80 -37.70
C THR A 73 2.66 20.75 -38.34
N GLY A 74 2.66 19.54 -37.81
CA GLY A 74 1.83 18.44 -38.32
C GLY A 74 0.44 18.34 -37.67
N ASP A 75 -0.28 17.27 -38.02
CA ASP A 75 -1.52 16.88 -37.37
C ASP A 75 -1.27 15.76 -36.35
N ASN A 76 -1.90 15.88 -35.18
CA ASN A 76 -2.00 14.81 -34.20
C ASN A 76 -3.26 14.01 -34.56
N ARG A 77 -3.11 12.89 -35.27
CA ARG A 77 -4.26 12.13 -35.75
C ARG A 77 -4.29 10.72 -35.19
N ILE A 78 -5.30 10.47 -34.38
CA ILE A 78 -5.72 9.14 -33.91
C ILE A 78 -6.92 8.76 -34.75
N MET A 79 -6.82 7.70 -35.56
CA MET A 79 -7.87 7.32 -36.52
C MET A 79 -8.69 6.14 -36.03
N ASP A 80 -9.73 5.81 -36.82
CA ASP A 80 -10.77 4.86 -36.46
C ASP A 80 -10.20 3.56 -35.90
N GLN A 81 -10.88 3.04 -34.87
CA GLN A 81 -10.50 1.81 -34.18
C GLN A 81 -9.14 1.83 -33.47
N ALA A 82 -8.50 3.01 -33.27
CA ALA A 82 -7.19 3.11 -32.62
C ALA A 82 -7.09 2.41 -31.25
N PHE A 83 -8.20 2.29 -30.53
CA PHE A 83 -8.28 1.58 -29.25
C PHE A 83 -9.41 0.54 -29.23
N GLN A 84 -9.86 0.08 -30.40
CA GLN A 84 -10.95 -0.90 -30.45
C GLN A 84 -10.51 -2.20 -29.78
N ASN A 85 -11.38 -2.77 -28.95
CA ASN A 85 -11.13 -3.98 -28.15
C ASN A 85 -10.02 -3.82 -27.09
N MET A 86 -9.64 -2.59 -26.74
CA MET A 86 -8.68 -2.40 -25.66
C MET A 86 -9.32 -2.73 -24.30
N SER A 87 -8.59 -3.48 -23.49
CA SER A 87 -8.86 -3.71 -22.08
C SER A 87 -7.60 -3.35 -21.30
N GLY A 88 -7.73 -2.62 -20.20
CA GLY A 88 -6.60 -2.01 -19.48
C GLY A 88 -6.55 -0.49 -19.67
N ILE A 89 -5.34 0.08 -19.66
CA ILE A 89 -5.13 1.53 -19.66
C ILE A 89 -4.36 1.94 -20.91
N ALA A 90 -4.88 2.93 -21.64
CA ALA A 90 -4.17 3.64 -22.69
C ALA A 90 -3.87 5.07 -22.25
N THR A 91 -2.65 5.50 -22.51
CA THR A 91 -2.26 6.90 -22.42
C THR A 91 -1.71 7.32 -23.78
N VAL A 92 -2.28 8.36 -24.36
CA VAL A 92 -1.81 8.93 -25.63
C VAL A 92 -1.51 10.39 -25.45
N ILE A 93 -0.30 10.75 -25.84
CA ILE A 93 0.25 12.08 -25.73
C ILE A 93 0.76 12.42 -27.11
N GLN A 94 0.17 13.44 -27.73
CA GLN A 94 0.60 13.88 -29.05
C GLN A 94 0.87 15.39 -29.03
N ASN A 95 1.98 15.79 -29.64
CA ASN A 95 2.31 17.18 -29.85
C ASN A 95 2.92 17.35 -31.24
N THR A 96 2.30 18.21 -32.05
CA THR A 96 2.82 18.54 -33.39
C THR A 96 3.51 19.88 -33.46
N GLY A 97 3.59 20.57 -32.32
CA GLY A 97 4.24 21.86 -32.20
C GLY A 97 5.75 21.71 -32.06
N ASN A 98 6.44 22.84 -32.22
CA ASN A 98 7.82 22.96 -31.77
C ASN A 98 7.82 23.46 -30.32
N GLN A 99 8.94 23.29 -29.62
CA GLN A 99 9.19 23.96 -28.33
C GLN A 99 8.26 23.50 -27.22
N VAL A 100 7.78 22.27 -27.31
CA VAL A 100 6.92 21.67 -26.30
C VAL A 100 7.74 20.71 -25.45
N VAL A 101 7.73 20.94 -24.15
CA VAL A 101 8.06 19.90 -23.19
C VAL A 101 6.77 19.23 -22.76
N ILE A 102 6.74 17.90 -22.87
CA ILE A 102 5.63 17.10 -22.39
C ILE A 102 6.09 16.31 -21.17
N GLN A 103 5.34 16.46 -20.09
CA GLN A 103 5.53 15.71 -18.86
C GLN A 103 4.23 14.97 -18.58
N ASP A 104 4.29 13.65 -18.55
CA ASP A 104 3.17 12.79 -18.16
C ASP A 104 3.65 11.71 -17.20
N SER A 105 2.84 11.43 -16.18
CA SER A 105 3.08 10.39 -15.20
C SER A 105 1.76 9.68 -14.95
N THR A 106 1.74 8.38 -15.24
CA THR A 106 0.60 7.51 -14.93
C THR A 106 1.03 6.55 -13.82
N GLN A 107 0.49 6.73 -12.61
CA GLN A 107 0.74 5.86 -11.47
C GLN A 107 -0.49 5.00 -11.17
N ILE A 108 -0.31 3.68 -11.20
CA ILE A 108 -1.38 2.71 -10.99
C ILE A 108 -1.03 1.87 -9.78
N ASN A 109 -1.94 1.83 -8.81
CA ASN A 109 -1.82 1.00 -7.63
C ASN A 109 -3.03 0.07 -7.55
N VAL A 110 -2.77 -1.24 -7.56
CA VAL A 110 -3.82 -2.26 -7.53
C VAL A 110 -3.70 -3.05 -6.23
N HIS A 111 -4.78 -3.06 -5.46
CA HIS A 111 -4.93 -3.91 -4.29
C HIS A 111 -5.99 -4.95 -4.54
N ILE A 112 -5.62 -6.21 -4.34
CA ILE A 112 -6.53 -7.34 -4.45
C ILE A 112 -6.65 -7.93 -3.05
N ASN A 113 -7.75 -7.63 -2.38
CA ASN A 113 -8.14 -8.32 -1.15
C ASN A 113 -8.92 -9.57 -1.57
N GLN A 114 -8.36 -10.76 -1.31
CA GLN A 114 -9.05 -12.03 -1.47
C GLN A 114 -9.57 -12.49 -0.11
#